data_AF-A0A4U2E532-F1
#
_entry.id   AF-A0A4U2E532-F1
#
_cell.length_a   1.000
_cell.length_b   1.000
_cell.length_c   1.000
_cell.angle_alpha   90.00
_cell.angle_beta   90.00
_cell.angle_gamma   90.00
#
_symmetry.space_group_name_H-M   'P 1'
#
loop_
_entity.id
_entity.type
_entity.pdbx_description
1 polymer ?
#
loop_
_entity_poly.entity_id
_entity_poly.type
_entity_poly.pdbx_seq_one_letter_code
_entity_poly.pdbx_strand_id
1 'polypeptide(L)'
;GLVFHDLGDLDINSDVGRVIYTTISAFAEMERKRILQRCNEGRERARSEGRHLGRFPDKMLHQRIQELTEQGMNKHAISKELGCSRTTVYKVLG
;
A
#
# COMPACT_ATOMS: atom_id res chain seq x y z
N GLY A 1 -36.82 -3.08 3.90
CA GLY A 1 -35.62 -3.86 4.28
C GLY A 1 -34.60 -3.75 3.18
N LEU A 2 -33.34 -4.06 3.47
CA LEU A 2 -32.31 -4.24 2.44
C LEU A 2 -32.63 -5.50 1.62
N VAL A 3 -32.64 -5.40 0.29
CA VAL A 3 -32.93 -6.49 -0.64
C VAL A 3 -31.78 -6.59 -1.64
N PHE A 4 -31.28 -7.80 -1.87
CA PHE A 4 -30.25 -8.06 -2.88
C PHE A 4 -30.90 -8.58 -4.16
N HIS A 5 -31.02 -7.72 -5.17
CA HIS A 5 -31.70 -8.05 -6.43
C HIS A 5 -30.98 -9.15 -7.24
N ASP A 6 -29.65 -9.27 -7.12
CA ASP A 6 -28.85 -10.28 -7.83
C ASP A 6 -29.07 -11.73 -7.32
N LEU A 7 -29.75 -11.91 -6.18
CA LEU A 7 -30.09 -13.22 -5.60
C LEU A 7 -31.59 -13.55 -5.69
N GLY A 8 -32.35 -12.83 -6.51
CA GLY A 8 -33.78 -13.09 -6.71
C GLY A 8 -34.62 -12.62 -5.52
N ASP A 9 -34.69 -11.30 -5.33
CA ASP A 9 -35.49 -10.62 -4.30
C ASP A 9 -35.40 -11.26 -2.88
N LEU A 10 -34.20 -11.72 -2.52
CA LEU A 10 -33.94 -12.31 -1.20
C LEU A 10 -34.00 -11.21 -0.12
N ASP A 11 -34.94 -11.34 0.81
CA ASP A 11 -34.96 -10.53 2.03
C ASP A 11 -33.90 -11.03 3.01
N ILE A 12 -32.78 -10.31 3.08
CA ILE A 12 -31.67 -10.62 3.99
C ILE A 12 -32.00 -10.38 5.47
N ASN A 13 -33.16 -9.79 5.77
CA ASN A 13 -33.61 -9.62 7.15
C ASN A 13 -34.34 -10.84 7.69
N SER A 14 -34.80 -11.74 6.81
CA SER A 14 -35.38 -13.04 7.18
C SER A 14 -34.33 -13.99 7.77
N ASP A 15 -34.77 -14.96 8.58
CA ASP A 15 -33.86 -15.93 9.20
C ASP A 15 -33.03 -16.70 8.15
N VAL A 16 -33.68 -17.12 7.06
CA VAL A 16 -33.01 -17.80 5.93
C VAL A 16 -32.07 -16.84 5.19
N GLY A 17 -32.50 -15.61 4.95
CA GLY A 17 -31.68 -14.59 4.29
C GLY A 17 -30.41 -14.24 5.07
N ARG A 18 -30.48 -14.19 6.40
CA ARG A 18 -29.31 -13.98 7.28
C ARG A 18 -28.32 -15.13 7.18
N VAL A 19 -28.78 -16.38 7.15
CA VAL A 19 -27.91 -17.55 7.00
C VAL A 19 -27.18 -17.52 5.65
N ILE A 20 -27.90 -17.24 4.56
CA ILE A 20 -27.32 -17.14 3.21
C ILE A 20 -26.30 -16.01 3.16
N TYR A 21 -26.66 -14.82 3.64
CA TYR A 21 -25.78 -13.66 3.65
C TYR A 21 -24.50 -13.91 4.46
N THR A 22 -24.62 -14.52 5.63
CA THR A 22 -23.48 -14.87 6.49
C THR A 22 -22.56 -15.87 5.81
N THR A 23 -23.14 -16.88 5.15
CA THR A 23 -22.38 -17.91 4.42
C THR A 23 -21.59 -17.29 3.27
N ILE A 24 -22.23 -16.47 2.43
CA ILE A 24 -21.56 -15.78 1.31
C ILE A 24 -20.44 -14.86 1.84
N SER A 25 -20.71 -14.14 2.93
CA SER A 25 -19.73 -13.27 3.58
C SER A 25 -18.51 -14.06 4.09
N ALA A 26 -18.74 -15.23 4.70
CA ALA A 26 -17.68 -16.14 5.14
C ALA A 26 -16.85 -16.65 3.96
N PHE A 27 -17.48 -17.03 2.84
CA PHE A 27 -16.76 -17.43 1.62
C PHE A 27 -15.94 -16.27 1.03
N ALA A 28 -16.50 -15.06 0.98
CA ALA A 28 -15.79 -13.88 0.48
C ALA A 28 -14.56 -13.56 1.35
N GLU A 29 -14.69 -13.66 2.67
CA GLU A 29 -13.58 -13.48 3.59
C GLU A 29 -12.50 -14.56 3.40
N MET A 30 -12.91 -15.82 3.27
CA MET A 30 -12.01 -16.95 3.03
C MET A 30 -11.21 -16.75 1.73
N GLU A 31 -11.85 -16.36 0.64
CA GLU A 31 -11.14 -16.15 -0.64
C GLU A 31 -10.20 -14.94 -0.57
N ARG A 32 -10.61 -13.85 0.10
CA ARG A 32 -9.72 -12.71 0.36
C ARG A 32 -8.47 -13.15 1.14
N LYS A 33 -8.62 -13.96 2.18
CA LYS A 33 -7.49 -14.51 2.96
C LYS A 33 -6.57 -15.35 2.08
N ARG A 34 -7.14 -16.21 1.22
CA ARG A 34 -6.38 -17.04 0.28
C ARG A 34 -5.56 -16.20 -0.70
N ILE A 35 -6.14 -15.14 -1.28
CA ILE A 35 -5.43 -14.23 -2.18
C ILE A 35 -4.27 -13.56 -1.44
N LEU A 36 -4.52 -13.02 -0.24
CA LEU A 36 -3.49 -12.37 0.57
C LEU A 36 -2.35 -13.31 0.94
N GLN A 37 -2.66 -14.55 1.32
CA GLN A 37 -1.66 -15.58 1.61
C GLN A 37 -0.74 -15.78 0.40
N ARG A 38 -1.31 -16.02 -0.78
CA ARG A 38 -0.53 -16.24 -2.01
C ARG A 38 0.31 -15.03 -2.40
N CYS A 39 -0.24 -13.81 -2.24
CA CYS A 39 0.52 -12.59 -2.47
C CYS A 39 1.70 -12.45 -1.50
N ASN A 40 1.52 -12.80 -0.23
CA ASN A 40 2.59 -12.76 0.76
C ASN A 40 3.69 -13.78 0.46
N GLU A 41 3.32 -15.02 0.14
CA GLU A 41 4.28 -16.05 -0.29
C GLU A 41 5.10 -15.58 -1.51
N GLY A 42 4.43 -14.93 -2.48
CA GLY A 42 5.10 -14.33 -3.64
C GLY A 42 6.06 -13.20 -3.27
N ARG A 43 5.67 -12.32 -2.33
CA ARG A 43 6.53 -11.23 -1.82
C ARG A 43 7.73 -11.76 -1.06
N GLU A 44 7.55 -12.80 -0.26
CA GLU A 44 8.64 -13.45 0.48
C GLU A 44 9.65 -14.08 -0.47
N ARG A 45 9.18 -14.80 -1.49
CA ARG A 45 10.05 -15.33 -2.55
C ARG A 45 10.82 -14.23 -3.29
N ALA A 46 10.14 -13.15 -3.67
CA ALA A 46 10.80 -12.02 -4.34
C ALA A 46 11.89 -11.39 -3.43
N ARG A 47 11.64 -11.28 -2.12
CA ARG A 47 12.65 -10.82 -1.15
C ARG A 47 13.82 -11.78 -1.03
N SER A 48 13.58 -13.10 -0.97
CA SER A 48 14.67 -14.08 -0.88
C SER A 48 15.54 -14.12 -2.14
N GLU A 49 14.94 -13.82 -3.30
CA GLU A 49 15.66 -13.63 -4.57
C GLU A 49 16.38 -12.27 -4.66
N GLY A 50 16.29 -11.41 -3.64
CA GLY A 50 16.92 -10.10 -3.61
C GLY A 50 16.25 -9.03 -4.49
N ARG A 51 15.00 -9.25 -4.95
CA ARG A 51 14.28 -8.25 -5.74
C ARG A 51 13.86 -7.07 -4.87
N HIS A 52 14.07 -5.85 -5.37
CA HIS A 52 13.59 -4.63 -4.72
C HIS A 52 12.05 -4.59 -4.76
N LEU A 53 11.43 -4.33 -3.61
CA LEU A 53 9.99 -4.14 -3.50
C LEU A 53 9.67 -2.68 -3.18
N GLY A 54 8.66 -2.14 -3.86
CA GLY A 54 8.23 -0.76 -3.68
C GLY A 54 8.94 0.22 -4.61
N ARG A 55 8.79 1.52 -4.32
CA ARG A 55 9.35 2.60 -5.14
C ARG A 55 10.88 2.59 -5.06
N PHE A 56 11.55 2.75 -6.20
CA PHE A 56 13.00 2.97 -6.20
C PHE A 56 13.34 4.36 -5.65
N PRO A 57 14.40 4.50 -4.84
CA PRO A 57 14.88 5.80 -4.41
C PRO A 57 15.35 6.61 -5.63
N ASP A 58 15.10 7.91 -5.60
CA ASP A 58 15.63 8.83 -6.60
C ASP A 58 17.09 9.14 -6.29
N LYS A 59 17.98 8.33 -6.86
CA LYS A 59 19.42 8.43 -6.57
C LYS A 59 20.01 9.79 -6.98
N MET A 60 19.53 10.38 -8.06
CA MET A 60 20.02 11.68 -8.52
C MET A 60 19.63 12.78 -7.55
N LEU A 61 18.36 12.78 -7.11
CA LEU A 61 17.90 13.73 -6.10
C LEU A 61 18.67 13.57 -4.78
N HIS A 62 18.89 12.33 -4.33
CA HIS A 62 19.60 12.05 -3.09
C HIS A 62 21.05 12.55 -3.15
N GLN A 63 21.76 12.28 -4.24
CA GLN A 63 23.12 12.76 -4.44
C GLN A 63 23.16 14.29 -4.45
N ARG A 64 22.23 14.94 -5.16
CA ARG A 64 22.19 16.40 -5.23
C ARG A 64 21.92 17.04 -3.87
N ILE A 65 21.09 16.41 -3.03
CA ILE A 65 20.87 16.84 -1.64
C ILE A 65 22.16 16.77 -0.83
N GLN A 66 22.95 15.70 -0.97
CA GLN A 66 24.23 15.55 -0.28
C GLN A 66 25.24 16.61 -0.72
N GLU A 67 25.41 16.80 -2.04
CA GLU A 67 26.31 17.81 -2.61
C GLU A 67 26.01 19.23 -2.11
N LEU A 68 24.73 19.65 -2.13
CA LEU A 68 24.35 20.98 -1.65
C LEU A 68 24.54 21.14 -0.14
N THR A 69 24.41 20.05 0.62
CA THR A 69 24.66 20.06 2.06
C THR A 69 26.15 20.25 2.36
N GLU A 70 27.03 19.57 1.62
CA GLU A 70 28.49 19.72 1.72
C GLU A 70 28.94 21.13 1.35
N GLN A 71 28.23 21.80 0.44
CA GLN A 71 28.43 23.22 0.11
C GLN A 71 27.92 24.19 1.20
N GLY A 72 27.40 23.68 2.32
CA GLY A 72 26.93 24.49 3.45
C GLY A 72 25.52 25.05 3.28
N MET A 73 24.76 24.62 2.26
CA MET A 73 23.39 25.08 2.07
C MET A 73 22.47 24.52 3.15
N ASN A 74 21.59 25.37 3.70
CA ASN A 74 20.64 24.91 4.72
C ASN A 74 19.55 23.99 4.13
N LYS A 75 19.03 23.06 4.94
CA LYS A 75 18.05 22.04 4.52
C LYS A 75 16.77 22.61 3.89
N HIS A 76 16.35 23.81 4.30
CA HIS A 76 15.16 24.47 3.75
C HIS A 76 15.41 25.03 2.34
N ALA A 77 16.56 25.66 2.14
CA ALA A 77 16.99 26.16 0.84
C ALA A 77 17.15 25.01 -0.16
N ILE A 78 17.78 23.90 0.24
CA ILE A 78 17.90 22.68 -0.58
C ILE A 78 16.53 22.18 -1.03
N SER A 79 15.55 22.14 -0.13
CA SER A 79 14.20 21.67 -0.47
C SER A 79 13.52 22.54 -1.53
N LYS A 80 13.71 23.86 -1.46
CA LYS A 80 13.18 24.80 -2.45
C LYS A 80 13.92 24.69 -3.78
N GLU A 81 15.25 24.64 -3.73
CA GLU A 81 16.13 24.56 -4.90
C GLU A 81 15.85 23.31 -5.74
N LEU A 82 15.69 22.17 -5.08
CA LEU A 82 15.49 20.88 -5.74
C LEU A 82 14.01 20.51 -5.94
N GLY A 83 13.09 21.41 -5.59
CA GLY A 83 11.65 21.17 -5.73
C GLY A 83 11.14 19.94 -4.97
N CYS A 84 11.76 19.59 -3.84
CA CYS A 84 11.40 18.43 -3.04
C CYS A 84 10.90 18.81 -1.64
N SER A 85 10.20 17.90 -0.97
CA SER A 85 9.71 18.19 0.39
C SER A 85 10.87 18.30 1.38
N ARG A 86 10.74 19.15 2.40
CA ARG A 86 11.72 19.19 3.51
C ARG A 86 11.92 17.81 4.13
N THR A 87 10.84 17.01 4.25
CA THR A 87 10.88 15.64 4.74
C THR A 87 11.79 14.75 3.90
N THR A 88 11.81 14.92 2.58
CA THR A 88 12.73 14.21 1.68
C THR A 88 14.18 14.56 2.02
N VAL A 89 14.50 15.85 2.17
CA VAL A 89 15.84 16.31 2.55
C VAL A 89 16.26 15.73 3.89
N TYR A 90 15.39 15.77 4.90
CA TYR A 90 15.71 15.20 6.22
C TYR A 90 15.93 13.68 6.18
N LYS A 91 15.13 12.93 5.41
CA LYS A 91 15.26 11.46 5.26
C LYS A 91 16.51 11.03 4.49
N VAL A 92 17.05 11.89 3.64
CA VAL A 92 18.28 11.61 2.89
C VAL A 92 19.52 11.92 3.74
N LEU A 93 19.44 12.92 4.61
CA LEU A 93 20.56 13.40 5.43
C LEU A 93 20.61 12.82 6.85
N GLY A 94 19.62 12.04 7.26
CA GLY A 94 19.53 11.38 8.56
C GLY A 94 18.94 10.00 8.40
#